data_AF-A0A507FFL2-F1
#
_entry.id   AF-A0A507FFL2-F1
#
_cell.length_a   1.000
_cell.length_b   1.000
_cell.length_c   1.000
_cell.angle_alpha   90.00
_cell.angle_beta   90.00
_cell.angle_gamma   90.00
#
_symmetry.space_group_name_H-M   'P 1'
#
loop_
_entity.id
_entity.type
_entity.pdbx_description
1 polymer ?
#
loop_
_entity_poly.entity_id
_entity_poly.type
_entity_poly.pdbx_seq_one_letter_code
_entity_poly.pdbx_strand_id
1 'polypeptide(L)'
;MSLNTKAGAVMKGLNIFAGKADPIIKPDAAYPSWLFDLLNERPTPGQDLAPEQLLSVKYLRIQNRERIKTLSKLSFCITDHTTK
;
A
#
# COMPACT_ATOMS: atom_id res chain seq x y z
N MET A 1 13.33 -3.02 -13.24
CA MET A 1 13.52 -2.54 -11.85
C MET A 1 14.17 -3.68 -11.06
N SER A 2 15.47 -3.60 -10.74
CA SER A 2 16.17 -4.65 -9.99
C SER A 2 15.89 -4.48 -8.51
N LEU A 3 15.35 -5.50 -7.84
CA LEU A 3 15.28 -5.53 -6.39
C LEU A 3 16.71 -5.53 -5.84
N ASN A 4 17.00 -4.63 -4.90
CA ASN A 4 18.33 -4.40 -4.33
C ASN A 4 18.78 -5.51 -3.35
N THR A 5 18.07 -6.64 -3.32
CA THR A 5 18.28 -7.76 -2.39
C THR A 5 18.81 -8.96 -3.15
N LYS A 6 20.06 -9.33 -2.90
CA LYS A 6 20.71 -10.48 -3.54
C LYS A 6 20.14 -11.79 -2.99
N ALA A 7 19.83 -12.74 -3.88
CA ALA A 7 19.53 -14.12 -3.49
C ALA A 7 20.67 -14.68 -2.64
N GLY A 8 20.33 -15.41 -1.57
CA GLY A 8 21.30 -15.94 -0.61
C GLY A 8 21.59 -15.03 0.60
N ALA A 9 21.10 -13.79 0.62
CA ALA A 9 21.21 -12.94 1.81
C ALA A 9 20.27 -13.40 2.94
N VAL A 10 20.72 -13.28 4.19
CA VAL A 10 19.93 -13.62 5.39
C VAL A 10 18.99 -12.46 5.75
N MET A 11 17.69 -12.73 5.93
CA MET A 11 16.71 -11.75 6.40
C MET A 11 16.79 -11.63 7.93
N LYS A 12 17.63 -10.70 8.39
CA LYS A 12 17.87 -10.48 9.82
C LYS A 12 16.59 -10.09 10.56
N GLY A 13 16.34 -10.73 11.70
CA GLY A 13 15.27 -10.34 12.62
C GLY A 13 13.86 -10.78 12.19
N LEU A 14 13.76 -11.74 11.26
CA LEU A 14 12.46 -12.30 10.86
C LEU A 14 12.06 -13.48 11.75
N ASN A 15 13.04 -14.25 12.23
CA ASN A 15 12.75 -15.39 13.08
C ASN A 15 12.55 -14.96 14.55
N ILE A 16 11.37 -15.31 15.09
CA ILE A 16 11.00 -15.06 16.49
C ILE A 16 11.25 -16.26 17.40
N PHE A 17 11.59 -17.43 16.85
CA PHE A 17 11.79 -18.66 17.62
C PHE A 17 13.24 -18.82 18.07
N ALA A 18 13.45 -19.14 19.35
CA ALA A 18 14.76 -19.47 19.88
C ALA A 18 15.35 -20.72 19.20
N GLY A 19 16.65 -20.66 18.86
CA GLY A 19 17.40 -21.78 18.28
C GLY A 19 17.16 -22.04 16.79
N LYS A 20 16.32 -21.25 16.10
CA LYS A 20 16.16 -21.32 14.65
C LYS A 20 16.97 -20.23 13.95
N ALA A 21 17.39 -20.51 12.72
CA ALA A 21 18.07 -19.53 11.88
C ALA A 21 17.07 -18.59 11.19
N ASP A 22 17.53 -17.38 10.89
CA ASP A 22 16.80 -16.44 10.06
C ASP A 22 16.64 -16.98 8.63
N PRO A 23 15.51 -16.71 7.96
CA PRO A 23 15.26 -17.19 6.61
C PRO A 23 16.20 -16.53 5.59
N ILE A 24 16.58 -17.30 4.58
CA ILE A 24 17.45 -16.87 3.49
C ILE A 24 16.59 -16.47 2.28
N ILE A 25 16.95 -15.36 1.63
CA ILE A 25 16.29 -14.87 0.42
C ILE A 25 16.53 -15.86 -0.72
N LYS A 26 15.43 -16.31 -1.33
CA LYS A 26 15.44 -17.21 -2.50
C LYS A 26 15.52 -16.39 -3.80
N PRO A 27 15.84 -16.99 -4.95
CA PRO A 27 15.71 -16.30 -6.24
C PRO A 27 14.25 -15.90 -6.52
N ASP A 28 14.05 -14.84 -7.30
CA ASP A 28 12.74 -14.29 -7.65
C ASP A 28 11.76 -15.34 -8.21
N ALA A 29 12.27 -16.28 -9.01
CA ALA A 29 11.49 -17.38 -9.59
C ALA A 29 10.92 -18.38 -8.56
N ALA A 30 11.47 -18.41 -7.34
CA ALA A 30 10.95 -19.26 -6.27
C ALA A 30 9.76 -18.62 -5.55
N TYR A 31 9.51 -17.32 -5.76
CA TYR A 31 8.37 -16.64 -5.16
C TYR A 31 7.16 -16.68 -6.09
N PRO A 32 5.93 -16.74 -5.55
CA PRO A 32 4.72 -16.64 -6.34
C PRO A 32 4.66 -15.34 -7.14
N SER A 33 4.07 -15.39 -8.34
CA SER A 33 3.93 -14.23 -9.23
C SER A 33 3.21 -13.05 -8.58
N TRP A 34 2.18 -13.33 -7.75
CA TRP A 34 1.38 -12.28 -7.09
C TRP A 34 2.20 -11.39 -6.16
N LEU A 35 3.36 -11.84 -5.68
CA LEU A 35 4.23 -11.03 -4.83
C LEU A 35 4.66 -9.74 -5.54
N PHE A 36 4.93 -9.85 -6.84
CA PHE A 36 5.37 -8.72 -7.66
C PHE A 36 4.21 -7.78 -8.00
N ASP A 37 2.97 -8.27 -7.98
CA ASP A 37 1.79 -7.41 -8.17
C ASP A 37 1.63 -6.37 -7.05
N LEU A 38 2.21 -6.62 -5.87
CA LEU A 38 2.20 -5.66 -4.76
C LEU A 38 3.04 -4.41 -5.03
N LEU A 39 3.98 -4.50 -5.97
CA LEU A 39 4.82 -3.37 -6.39
C LEU A 39 4.08 -2.45 -7.37
N ASN A 40 2.94 -2.88 -7.91
CA ASN A 40 2.13 -2.06 -8.80
C ASN A 40 1.61 -0.82 -8.05
N GLU A 41 1.64 0.32 -8.75
CA GLU A 41 1.18 1.58 -8.19
C GLU A 41 -0.29 1.49 -7.75
N ARG A 42 -0.60 2.17 -6.65
CA ARG A 42 -2.00 2.30 -6.24
C ARG A 42 -2.67 3.34 -7.12
N PRO A 43 -3.92 3.09 -7.56
CA PRO A 43 -4.66 4.08 -8.32
C PRO A 43 -4.83 5.35 -7.49
N THR A 44 -4.56 6.50 -8.08
CA THR A 44 -4.70 7.80 -7.43
C THR A 44 -5.97 8.50 -7.92
N PRO A 45 -6.71 9.25 -7.08
CA PRO A 45 -7.84 10.05 -7.55
C PRO A 45 -7.37 11.08 -8.59
N GLY A 46 -8.06 11.16 -9.73
CA GLY A 46 -7.73 12.08 -10.83
C GLY A 46 -6.79 11.53 -11.90
N GLN A 47 -6.42 10.25 -11.82
CA GLN A 47 -5.71 9.55 -12.88
C GLN A 47 -6.70 9.02 -13.94
N ASP A 48 -6.31 9.04 -15.22
CA ASP A 48 -7.09 8.47 -16.32
C ASP A 48 -7.09 6.93 -16.23
N LEU A 49 -8.00 6.41 -15.41
CA LEU A 49 -8.19 4.98 -15.18
C LEU A 49 -9.23 4.43 -16.14
N ALA A 50 -9.04 3.18 -16.57
CA ALA A 50 -10.03 2.48 -17.38
C ALA A 50 -11.37 2.32 -16.61
N PRO A 51 -12.52 2.22 -17.29
CA PRO A 51 -13.83 2.07 -16.62
C PRO A 51 -13.88 0.92 -15.60
N GLU A 52 -13.22 -0.20 -15.88
CA GLU A 52 -13.14 -1.35 -14.98
C GLU A 52 -12.37 -1.05 -13.69
N GLN A 53 -11.33 -0.22 -13.77
CA GLN A 53 -10.52 0.19 -12.63
C GLN A 53 -11.26 1.21 -11.75
N LEU A 54 -12.05 2.09 -12.37
CA LEU A 54 -12.93 3.04 -11.68
C LEU A 54 -14.03 2.34 -10.87
N LEU A 55 -14.50 1.19 -11.34
CA LEU A 55 -15.50 0.38 -10.63
C LEU A 55 -14.89 -0.61 -9.63
N SER A 56 -13.56 -0.63 -9.49
CA SER A 56 -12.89 -1.53 -8.56
C SER A 56 -13.16 -1.15 -7.10
N VAL A 57 -13.31 -2.16 -6.23
CA VAL A 57 -13.47 -1.98 -4.78
C VAL A 57 -12.31 -1.15 -4.19
N LYS A 58 -11.10 -1.31 -4.74
CA LYS A 58 -9.90 -0.58 -4.31
C LYS A 58 -10.05 0.92 -4.54
N TYR A 59 -10.54 1.33 -5.71
CA TYR A 59 -10.75 2.72 -6.06
C TYR A 59 -11.88 3.36 -5.24
N LEU A 60 -13.01 2.67 -5.06
CA LEU A 60 -14.13 3.16 -4.25
C LEU A 60 -13.73 3.43 -2.79
N ARG A 61 -12.86 2.58 -2.20
CA ARG A 61 -12.31 2.82 -0.85
C ARG A 61 -11.45 4.09 -0.79
N ILE A 62 -10.69 4.39 -1.84
CA ILE A 62 -9.87 5.59 -1.93
C ILE A 62 -10.77 6.82 -2.05
N GLN A 63 -11.78 6.80 -2.92
CA GLN A 63 -12.76 7.89 -3.04
C GLN A 63 -13.48 8.17 -1.71
N ASN A 64 -13.93 7.13 -1.01
CA ASN A 64 -14.55 7.28 0.30
C ASN A 64 -13.61 7.90 1.33
N ARG A 65 -12.34 7.48 1.34
CA ARG A 65 -11.32 8.07 2.21
C ARG A 65 -11.12 9.55 1.93
N GLU A 66 -11.02 9.95 0.67
CA GLU A 66 -10.86 11.37 0.30
C GLU A 66 -12.11 12.19 0.67
N ARG A 67 -13.31 11.66 0.42
CA ARG A 67 -14.56 12.28 0.86
C ARG A 67 -14.60 12.52 2.37
N ILE A 68 -14.17 11.55 3.17
CA ILE A 68 -14.12 11.71 4.64
C ILE A 68 -13.11 12.78 5.04
N LYS A 69 -11.92 12.81 4.40
CA LYS A 69 -10.91 13.84 4.67
C LYS A 69 -11.38 15.24 4.30
N THR A 70 -12.10 15.43 3.20
CA THR A 70 -12.61 16.75 2.81
C THR A 70 -13.69 17.21 3.77
N LEU A 71 -14.62 16.32 4.13
CA LEU A 71 -15.66 16.62 5.11
C LEU A 71 -15.08 16.96 6.49
N SER A 72 -14.08 16.21 6.97
CA SER A 72 -13.45 16.50 8.26
C SER A 72 -12.74 17.85 8.28
N LYS A 73 -12.08 18.21 7.18
CA LYS A 73 -11.42 19.53 7.04
C LYS A 73 -12.45 20.67 7.00
N LEU A 74 -13.52 20.52 6.23
CA LEU A 74 -14.57 21.53 6.13
C LEU A 74 -15.31 21.73 7.45
N SER A 75 -15.63 20.63 8.15
CA SER A 75 -16.25 20.68 9.48
C SER A 75 -15.38 21.43 10.49
N PHE A 76 -14.06 21.28 10.42
CA PHE A 76 -13.12 22.00 11.27
C PHE A 76 -13.08 23.51 10.94
N CYS A 77 -13.07 23.87 9.66
CA CYS A 77 -13.09 25.28 9.24
C CYS A 77 -14.38 26.01 9.65
N ILE A 78 -15.52 25.34 9.65
CA ILE A 78 -16.80 25.96 10.04
C ILE A 78 -16.83 26.25 11.56
N THR A 79 -16.26 25.37 12.39
CA THR A 79 -16.27 25.54 13.85
C THR A 79 -15.40 26.71 14.33
N ASP A 80 -14.29 27.02 13.64
CA ASP A 80 -13.38 28.12 14.00
C ASP A 80 -14.00 29.52 13.76
N HIS A 81 -14.94 29.65 12.82
CA HIS A 81 -15.58 30.93 12.51
C HIS A 81 -16.82 31.23 13.38
N THR A 82 -17.35 30.25 14.10
CA THR A 82 -18.58 30.37 14.91
C THR A 82 -18.34 30.65 16.40
N THR A 83 -17.10 30.60 16.88
CA THR A 83 -16.75 30.97 18.26
C THR A 83 -16.23 32.41 18.32
N LYS A 84 -17.14 33.38 18.23
CA LYS A 84 -16.93 34.76 18.66
C LYS A 84 -18.23 35.33 19.22
#